data_AF-A0A3B9MUS8-F1
#
_entry.id   AF-A0A3B9MUS8-F1
#
_cell.length_a   1.000
_cell.length_b   1.000
_cell.length_c   1.000
_cell.angle_alpha   90.00
_cell.angle_beta   90.00
_cell.angle_gamma   90.00
#
_symmetry.space_group_name_H-M   'P 1'
#
loop_
_entity.id
_entity.type
_entity.pdbx_description
1 polymer ?
#
loop_
_entity_poly.entity_id
_entity_poly.type
_entity_poly.pdbx_seq_one_letter_code
_entity_poly.pdbx_strand_id
1 'polypeptide(L)'
;MAVHRQNVDVIAQFNKDGKVIPIRVRLEDEDGFRHEYTIKEYREIEHPGCGVPLPNGIFVTGNTLIYECKISVLGHVKTIDLYYKAGDMTWYVST
;
A
#
# COMPACT_ATOMS: atom_id res chain seq x y z
N MET A 1 -6.43 14.82 -12.50
CA MET A 1 -5.40 14.94 -11.46
C MET A 1 -4.45 13.77 -11.65
N ALA A 2 -3.14 14.01 -11.74
CA ALA A 2 -2.17 12.93 -11.96
C ALA A 2 -2.03 12.13 -10.66
N VAL A 3 -2.28 10.83 -10.72
CA VAL A 3 -2.10 9.93 -9.59
C VAL A 3 -0.60 9.78 -9.34
N HIS A 4 -0.10 10.22 -8.19
CA HIS A 4 1.32 10.06 -7.85
C HIS A 4 1.53 8.70 -7.19
N ARG A 5 2.36 7.87 -7.81
CA ARG A 5 2.75 6.55 -7.28
C ARG A 5 4.17 6.63 -6.76
N GLN A 6 4.35 6.29 -5.49
CA GLN A 6 5.66 6.24 -4.85
C GLN A 6 5.97 4.78 -4.47
N ASN A 7 7.11 4.26 -4.92
CA ASN A 7 7.60 2.96 -4.47
C ASN A 7 8.05 3.05 -3.01
N VAL A 8 7.69 2.05 -2.20
CA VAL A 8 7.90 2.08 -0.76
C VAL A 8 8.48 0.75 -0.26
N ASP A 9 9.24 0.80 0.84
CA ASP A 9 9.63 -0.40 1.55
C ASP A 9 8.51 -0.80 2.53
N VAL A 10 8.14 -2.07 2.56
CA VAL A 10 7.11 -2.61 3.46
C VAL A 10 7.66 -3.82 4.22
N ILE A 11 7.48 -3.82 5.54
CA ILE A 11 7.65 -5.01 6.36
C ILE A 11 6.29 -5.70 6.42
N ALA A 12 6.21 -6.90 5.84
CA ALA A 12 4.99 -7.69 5.78
C ALA A 12 5.17 -9.05 6.46
N GLN A 13 4.10 -9.54 7.08
CA GLN A 13 3.97 -10.91 7.52
C GLN A 13 3.35 -11.74 6.40
N PHE A 14 3.92 -12.92 6.17
CA PHE A 14 3.29 -13.98 5.37
C PHE A 14 2.71 -15.00 6.34
N ASN A 15 1.42 -15.29 6.22
CA ASN A 15 0.79 -16.32 7.05
C ASN A 15 0.84 -17.70 6.35
N LYS A 16 0.44 -18.74 7.08
CA LYS A 16 0.40 -20.13 6.59
C LYS A 16 -0.49 -20.35 5.37
N ASP A 17 -1.46 -19.45 5.15
CA ASP A 17 -2.41 -19.51 4.05
C ASP A 17 -1.91 -18.73 2.82
N GLY A 18 -0.67 -18.21 2.87
CA GLY A 18 -0.05 -17.43 1.80
C GLY A 18 -0.52 -15.97 1.72
N LYS A 19 -1.32 -15.52 2.69
CA LYS A 19 -1.78 -14.13 2.76
C LYS A 19 -0.64 -13.22 3.21
N VAL A 20 -0.50 -12.10 2.50
CA VAL A 20 0.44 -11.03 2.83
C VAL A 20 -0.28 -10.01 3.71
N ILE A 21 0.34 -9.65 4.83
CA ILE A 21 -0.22 -8.72 5.82
C ILE A 21 0.81 -7.62 6.06
N PRO A 22 0.54 -6.36 5.67
CA PRO A 22 1.49 -5.28 5.87
C PRO A 22 1.51 -4.86 7.35
N ILE A 23 2.70 -4.71 7.94
CA ILE A 23 2.90 -4.39 9.36
C ILE A 23 3.51 -3.00 9.53
N ARG A 24 4.49 -2.65 8.70
CA ARG A 24 5.16 -1.34 8.71
C ARG A 24 5.45 -0.89 7.30
N VAL A 25 5.43 0.42 7.09
CA VAL A 25 5.76 1.04 5.80
C VAL A 25 6.80 2.13 6.01
N ARG A 26 7.74 2.23 5.08
CA ARG A 26 8.69 3.34 5.02
C ARG A 26 8.27 4.31 3.92
N LEU A 27 7.95 5.53 4.30
CA LEU A 27 7.58 6.61 3.39
C LEU A 27 8.67 7.69 3.39
N GLU A 28 8.89 8.28 2.23
CA GLU A 28 9.75 9.47 2.11
C GLU A 28 8.90 10.72 2.30
N ASP A 29 9.38 11.67 3.10
CA ASP A 29 8.77 13.00 3.22
C ASP A 29 9.23 13.95 2.10
N GLU A 30 8.78 15.21 2.15
CA GLU A 30 9.11 16.23 1.14
C GLU A 30 10.60 16.60 1.12
N ASP A 31 11.32 16.36 2.21
CA ASP A 31 12.75 16.63 2.36
C ASP A 31 13.64 15.43 1.95
N GLY A 32 13.03 14.32 1.52
CA GLY A 32 13.74 13.11 1.13
C GLY A 32 14.08 12.17 2.29
N PHE A 33 13.63 12.47 3.52
CA PHE A 33 13.89 11.60 4.66
C PHE A 33 12.89 10.46 4.70
N ARG A 34 13.43 9.25 4.94
CA ARG A 34 12.63 8.05 5.07
C ARG A 34 12.22 7.80 6.51
N HIS A 35 10.92 7.82 6.76
CA HIS A 35 10.34 7.55 8.06
C HIS A 35 9.57 6.23 8.05
N GLU A 36 9.69 5.49 9.14
CA GLU A 36 9.04 4.21 9.30
C GLU A 36 7.79 4.33 10.16
N TYR A 37 6.65 3.90 9.61
CA TYR A 37 5.34 4.01 10.23
C TYR A 37 4.76 2.63 10.48
N THR A 38 4.23 2.43 11.69
CA THR A 38 3.51 1.20 12.04
C THR A 38 2.08 1.29 11.54
N ILE A 39 1.64 0.24 10.85
CA ILE A 39 0.25 0.06 10.42
C ILE A 39 -0.56 -0.40 11.63
N LYS A 40 -1.53 0.42 12.03
CA LYS A 40 -2.40 0.19 13.19
C LYS A 40 -3.61 -0.67 12.85
N GLU A 41 -4.17 -0.43 11.67
CA GLU A 41 -5.30 -1.17 11.13
C GLU A 41 -5.10 -1.31 9.62
N TYR A 42 -5.56 -2.43 9.05
CA TYR A 42 -5.58 -2.63 7.61
C TYR A 42 -6.87 -3.33 7.18
N ARG A 43 -7.29 -3.06 5.94
CA ARG A 43 -8.36 -3.75 5.26
C ARG A 43 -7.91 -4.10 3.85
N GLU A 44 -7.98 -5.37 3.50
CA GLU A 44 -7.78 -5.81 2.12
C GLU A 44 -9.01 -5.41 1.28
N ILE A 45 -8.76 -4.79 0.14
CA ILE A 45 -9.79 -4.37 -0.80
C ILE A 45 -9.87 -5.39 -1.93
N GLU A 46 -11.03 -6.02 -2.07
CA GLU A 46 -11.33 -6.82 -3.25
C GLU A 46 -11.46 -5.89 -4.46
N HIS A 47 -10.76 -6.22 -5.55
CA HIS A 47 -10.87 -5.50 -6.81
C HIS A 47 -11.39 -6.42 -7.92
N PRO A 48 -12.12 -5.88 -8.91
CA PRO A 48 -12.82 -6.68 -9.94
C PRO A 48 -11.90 -7.35 -10.98
N GLY A 49 -10.60 -7.48 -10.70
CA GLY A 49 -9.62 -8.09 -11.59
C GLY A 49 -8.84 -7.12 -12.48
N CYS A 50 -8.11 -7.67 -13.44
CA CYS A 50 -7.16 -6.97 -14.31
C CYS A 50 -7.86 -5.98 -15.26
N GLY A 51 -7.34 -4.75 -15.37
CA GLY A 51 -7.75 -3.81 -16.42
C GLY A 51 -8.99 -2.96 -16.11
N VAL A 52 -9.60 -3.12 -14.93
CA VAL A 52 -10.63 -2.19 -14.45
C VAL A 52 -9.95 -1.05 -13.69
N PRO A 53 -10.20 0.22 -14.05
CA PRO A 53 -9.70 1.35 -13.28
C PRO A 53 -10.38 1.34 -11.91
N LEU A 54 -9.58 1.40 -10.84
CA LEU A 54 -10.08 1.68 -9.50
C LEU A 54 -10.76 3.06 -9.49
N PRO A 55 -11.66 3.35 -8.52
CA PRO A 55 -12.31 4.66 -8.41
C PRO A 55 -11.32 5.84 -8.34
N ASN A 56 -10.09 5.58 -7.89
CA ASN A 56 -8.99 6.56 -7.84
C ASN A 56 -8.18 6.68 -9.16
N GLY A 57 -8.63 6.04 -10.25
CA GLY A 57 -8.00 6.11 -11.58
C GLY A 57 -6.79 5.19 -11.77
N ILE A 58 -6.45 4.34 -10.80
CA ILE A 58 -5.33 3.41 -10.89
C ILE A 58 -5.76 2.16 -11.65
N PHE A 59 -5.02 1.83 -12.70
CA PHE A 59 -5.07 0.51 -13.32
C PHE A 59 -4.24 -0.48 -12.51
N VAL A 60 -4.87 -1.57 -12.11
CA VAL A 60 -4.24 -2.70 -11.43
C VAL A 60 -4.28 -3.94 -12.31
N THR A 61 -3.25 -4.78 -12.17
CA THR A 61 -3.24 -6.11 -12.78
C THR A 61 -4.01 -7.09 -11.89
N GLY A 62 -4.48 -8.21 -12.43
CA GLY A 62 -5.23 -9.22 -11.66
C GLY A 62 -4.50 -9.79 -10.44
N ASN A 63 -3.18 -9.62 -10.35
CA ASN A 63 -2.33 -10.13 -9.27
C ASN A 63 -1.84 -9.01 -8.32
N THR A 64 -2.51 -7.85 -8.32
CA THR A 64 -2.16 -6.73 -7.43
C THR A 64 -3.06 -6.75 -6.20
N LEU A 65 -2.48 -6.98 -5.02
CA LEU A 65 -3.22 -6.87 -3.76
C LEU A 65 -3.32 -5.41 -3.34
N ILE A 66 -4.46 -5.00 -2.79
CA ILE A 66 -4.73 -3.62 -2.37
C ILE A 66 -5.11 -3.63 -0.89
N TYR A 67 -4.50 -2.74 -0.13
CA TYR A 67 -4.74 -2.60 1.30
C TYR A 67 -5.00 -1.14 1.65
N GLU A 68 -6.18 -0.84 2.20
CA GLU A 68 -6.40 0.40 2.94
C GLU A 68 -5.76 0.24 4.31
N CYS A 69 -4.83 1.12 4.66
CA CYS A 69 -4.04 1.03 5.88
C CYS A 69 -4.12 2.32 6.67
N LYS A 70 -4.28 2.22 7.99
CA LYS A 70 -4.17 3.36 8.91
C LYS A 70 -2.80 3.34 9.58
N ILE A 71 -2.04 4.40 9.40
CA ILE A 71 -0.73 4.62 10.02
C ILE A 71 -0.81 5.76 11.04
N SER A 72 0.09 5.74 12.02
CA SER A 72 0.24 6.85 12.98
C SER A 72 1.43 7.71 12.57
N VAL A 73 1.18 8.98 12.25
CA VAL A 73 2.17 9.99 11.85
C VAL A 73 2.08 11.14 12.86
N LEU A 74 3.14 11.34 13.65
CA LEU A 74 3.20 12.42 14.66
C LEU A 74 1.97 12.48 15.60
N GLY A 75 1.44 11.32 15.99
CA GLY A 75 0.25 11.23 16.84
C GLY A 75 -1.10 11.35 16.12
N HIS A 76 -1.10 11.68 14.82
CA HIS A 76 -2.30 11.70 13.98
C HIS A 76 -2.46 10.36 13.24
N VAL A 77 -3.71 9.96 13.01
CA VAL A 77 -4.02 8.79 12.18
C VAL A 77 -4.18 9.25 10.73
N LYS A 78 -3.40 8.66 9.83
CA LYS A 78 -3.49 8.88 8.38
C LYS A 78 -3.85 7.58 7.68
N THR A 79 -4.80 7.64 6.75
CA THR A 79 -5.15 6.51 5.88
C THR A 79 -4.30 6.58 4.60
N ILE A 80 -3.76 5.43 4.17
CA ILE A 80 -3.02 5.27 2.92
C ILE A 80 -3.52 4.03 2.17
N ASP A 81 -3.45 4.07 0.85
CA ASP A 81 -3.69 2.90 -0.01
C ASP A 81 -2.35 2.28 -0.42
N LEU A 82 -2.10 1.05 0.06
CA LEU A 82 -0.93 0.26 -0.30
C LEU A 82 -1.28 -0.75 -1.38
N TYR A 83 -0.39 -0.87 -2.35
CA TYR A 83 -0.52 -1.79 -3.47
C TYR A 83 0.68 -2.72 -3.48
N TYR A 84 0.42 -4.03 -3.53
CA TYR A 84 1.44 -5.04 -3.69
C TYR A 84 1.29 -5.75 -5.03
N LYS A 85 2.28 -5.60 -5.91
CA LYS A 85 2.32 -6.30 -7.18
C LYS A 85 3.08 -7.61 -7.01
N ALA A 86 2.36 -8.72 -6.82
CA ALA A 86 2.96 -10.02 -6.49
C ALA A 86 3.96 -10.53 -7.54
N GLY A 87 3.74 -10.24 -8.83
CA GLY A 87 4.64 -10.66 -9.92
C GLY A 87 6.03 -10.01 -9.87
N ASP A 88 6.11 -8.78 -9.40
CA ASP A 88 7.37 -8.01 -9.34
C ASP A 88 7.93 -7.94 -7.91
N MET A 89 7.17 -8.44 -6.92
CA MET A 89 7.43 -8.31 -5.50
C MET A 89 7.63 -6.84 -5.06
N THR A 90 6.93 -5.91 -5.70
CA THR A 90 7.06 -4.47 -5.44
C THR A 90 5.84 -3.91 -4.69
N TRP A 91 6.12 -2.92 -3.84
CA TRP A 91 5.11 -2.15 -3.12
C TRP A 91 5.12 -0.70 -3.57
N TYR A 92 3.93 -0.12 -3.70
CA TYR A 92 3.78 1.31 -3.91
C TYR A 92 2.58 1.85 -3.13
N VAL A 93 2.66 3.13 -2.77
CA VAL A 93 1.53 3.90 -2.24
C VAL A 93 0.99 4.80 -3.35
N SER A 94 -0.32 5.00 -3.34
CA SER A 94 -0.93 6.08 -4.13
C SER A 94 -1.37 7.20 -3.21
N THR A 95 -1.02 8.44 -3.57
CA THR A 95 -1.43 9.66 -2.87
C THR A 95 -2.05 10.65 -3.83
#